data_AF-A0A1N6TX98-F1
#
_entry.id   AF-A0A1N6TX98-F1
#
_cell.length_a   1.000
_cell.length_b   1.000
_cell.length_c   1.000
_cell.angle_alpha   90.00
_cell.angle_beta   90.00
_cell.angle_gamma   90.00
#
_symmetry.space_group_name_H-M   'P 1'
#
loop_
_entity.id
_entity.type
_entity.pdbx_description
1 polymer ?
#
loop_
_entity_poly.entity_id
_entity_poly.type
_entity_poly.pdbx_seq_one_letter_code
_entity_poly.pdbx_strand_id
1 'polypeptide(L)'
;MTVAEFYGGVEYSVTQFAVQLTNEIEEKIAKRDLFYEDQIIRYIERRATLFIQSLTLTPAVSAVMKKEVAAHVLYKLKPVMKHQIVFQIAK
;
A
#
# COMPACT_ATOMS: atom_id res chain seq x y z
N MET A 1 -19.19 19.69 -3.80
CA MET A 1 -18.05 18.98 -4.40
C MET A 1 -17.46 18.10 -3.32
N THR A 2 -17.72 16.79 -3.39
CA THR A 2 -17.12 15.80 -2.50
C THR A 2 -15.71 15.44 -2.99
N VAL A 3 -14.88 14.85 -2.14
CA VAL A 3 -13.53 14.40 -2.53
C VAL A 3 -13.61 13.36 -3.65
N ALA A 4 -14.63 12.50 -3.64
CA ALA A 4 -14.86 11.52 -4.70
C ALA A 4 -15.20 12.17 -6.06
N GLU A 5 -16.01 13.24 -6.05
CA GLU A 5 -16.34 14.01 -7.25
C GLU A 5 -15.14 14.76 -7.84
N PHE A 6 -14.16 15.13 -7.01
CA PHE A 6 -12.96 15.84 -7.45
C PHE A 6 -11.92 14.93 -8.12
N TYR A 7 -11.72 13.71 -7.59
CA TYR A 7 -10.66 12.81 -8.05
C TYR A 7 -11.03 11.99 -9.29
N GLY A 8 -12.31 11.75 -9.54
CA GLY A 8 -12.74 10.66 -10.42
C GLY A 8 -12.85 9.34 -9.65
N GLY A 9 -13.72 8.43 -10.11
CA GLY A 9 -14.10 7.24 -9.35
C GLY A 9 -12.95 6.24 -9.12
N VAL A 10 -12.06 6.08 -10.10
CA VAL A 10 -10.94 5.13 -10.02
C VAL A 10 -9.84 5.67 -9.13
N GLU A 11 -9.44 6.92 -9.34
CA GLU A 11 -8.38 7.60 -8.61
C GLU A 11 -8.73 7.72 -7.13
N TYR A 12 -10.00 8.01 -6.82
CA TYR A 12 -10.51 7.99 -5.46
C TYR A 12 -10.41 6.60 -4.84
N SER A 13 -10.83 5.56 -5.57
CA SER A 13 -10.78 4.16 -5.09
C SER A 13 -9.34 3.70 -4.82
N VAL A 14 -8.40 4.06 -5.69
CA VAL A 14 -6.96 3.76 -5.54
C VAL A 14 -6.40 4.45 -4.30
N THR A 15 -6.74 5.73 -4.10
CA THR A 15 -6.30 6.51 -2.94
C THR A 15 -6.86 5.94 -1.64
N GLN A 16 -8.16 5.62 -1.62
CA GLN A 16 -8.82 5.02 -0.47
C GLN A 16 -8.20 3.65 -0.13
N PHE A 17 -7.92 2.84 -1.14
CA PHE A 17 -7.24 1.56 -0.96
C PHE A 17 -5.85 1.72 -0.35
N ALA A 18 -5.05 2.69 -0.81
CA ALA A 18 -3.72 2.93 -0.25
C ALA A 18 -3.78 3.32 1.24
N VAL A 19 -4.75 4.15 1.64
CA VAL A 19 -4.96 4.50 3.06
C VAL A 19 -5.38 3.27 3.87
N GLN A 20 -6.35 2.50 3.38
CA GLN A 20 -6.82 1.28 4.05
C GLN A 20 -5.69 0.25 4.22
N LEU A 21 -4.89 0.02 3.18
CA LEU A 21 -3.75 -0.89 3.21
C LEU A 21 -2.67 -0.42 4.20
N THR A 22 -2.46 0.89 4.31
CA THR A 22 -1.52 1.46 5.29
C THR A 22 -1.97 1.12 6.71
N ASN A 23 -3.22 1.45 7.07
CA ASN A 23 -3.78 1.17 8.40
C ASN A 23 -3.77 -0.34 8.71
N GLU A 24 -4.13 -1.18 7.74
CA GLU A 24 -4.11 -2.65 7.88
C GLU A 24 -2.70 -3.16 8.23
N ILE A 25 -1.67 -2.63 7.57
CA ILE A 25 -0.29 -3.03 7.83
C ILE A 25 0.19 -2.49 9.17
N GLU A 26 -0.13 -1.23 9.52
CA GLU A 26 0.22 -0.67 10.84
C GLU A 26 -0.32 -1.55 11.98
N GLU A 27 -1.58 -1.99 11.89
CA GLU A 27 -2.17 -2.92 12.85
C GLU A 27 -1.44 -4.25 12.90
N LYS A 28 -1.05 -4.80 11.74
CA LYS A 28 -0.30 -6.06 11.66
C LYS A 28 1.11 -5.96 12.23
N ILE A 29 1.80 -4.83 12.04
CA ILE A 29 3.11 -4.60 12.67
C ILE A 29 2.93 -4.47 14.19
N ALA A 30 1.91 -3.73 14.64
CA ALA A 30 1.62 -3.56 16.06
C ALA A 30 1.31 -4.90 16.77
N LYS A 31 0.61 -5.81 16.08
CA LYS A 31 0.31 -7.18 16.54
C LYS A 31 1.48 -8.16 16.36
N ARG A 32 2.58 -7.73 15.72
CA ARG A 32 3.72 -8.57 15.32
C ARG A 32 3.36 -9.71 14.36
N ASP A 33 2.33 -9.54 13.53
CA ASP A 33 2.03 -10.43 12.41
C ASP A 33 2.96 -10.16 11.21
N LEU A 34 3.41 -8.90 11.08
CA LEU A 34 4.39 -8.44 10.09
C LEU A 34 5.58 -7.82 10.82
N PHE A 35 6.70 -8.53 10.86
CA PHE A 35 7.87 -8.12 11.65
C PHE A 35 9.19 -8.12 10.87
N TYR A 36 9.17 -8.51 9.59
CA TYR A 36 10.28 -8.34 8.66
C TYR A 36 9.96 -7.31 7.57
N GLU A 37 10.93 -6.46 7.23
CA GLU A 37 10.76 -5.45 6.18
C GLU A 37 10.41 -6.07 4.82
N ASP A 38 11.13 -7.11 4.40
CA ASP A 38 10.84 -7.80 3.13
C ASP A 38 9.45 -8.45 3.12
N GLN A 39 8.95 -8.90 4.28
CA GLN A 39 7.60 -9.44 4.40
C GLN A 39 6.56 -8.35 4.16
N ILE A 40 6.78 -7.16 4.74
CA ILE A 40 5.92 -5.99 4.56
C ILE A 40 5.92 -5.56 3.09
N ILE A 41 7.10 -5.44 2.45
CA ILE A 41 7.23 -5.04 1.05
C ILE A 41 6.48 -6.02 0.15
N ARG A 42 6.72 -7.33 0.28
CA ARG A 42 6.00 -8.36 -0.49
C ARG A 42 4.50 -8.33 -0.26
N TYR A 43 4.07 -8.04 0.97
CA TYR A 43 2.65 -7.92 1.30
C TYR A 43 2.00 -6.74 0.56
N ILE A 44 2.64 -5.57 0.59
CA ILE A 44 2.20 -4.37 -0.12
C ILE A 44 2.08 -4.65 -1.61
N GLU A 45 3.12 -5.21 -2.23
CA GLU A 45 3.14 -5.48 -3.67
C GLU A 45 2.05 -6.46 -4.09
N ARG A 46 1.83 -7.52 -3.30
CA ARG A 46 0.77 -8.50 -3.57
C ARG A 46 -0.62 -7.86 -3.48
N ARG A 47 -0.88 -7.09 -2.43
CA ARG A 47 -2.18 -6.44 -2.20
C ARG A 47 -2.46 -5.38 -3.28
N ALA A 48 -1.48 -4.55 -3.61
CA ALA A 48 -1.58 -3.58 -4.69
C ALA A 48 -1.83 -4.27 -6.05
N THR A 49 -1.14 -5.37 -6.35
CA THR A 49 -1.35 -6.12 -7.59
C THR A 49 -2.77 -6.67 -7.70
N LEU A 50 -3.27 -7.34 -6.65
CA LEU A 50 -4.62 -7.90 -6.63
C LEU A 50 -5.71 -6.82 -6.78
N PHE A 51 -5.53 -5.69 -6.09
CA PHE A 51 -6.49 -4.58 -6.19
C PHE A 51 -6.49 -3.96 -7.58
N ILE A 52 -5.33 -3.62 -8.15
CA ILE A 52 -5.26 -3.01 -9.48
C ILE A 52 -5.77 -3.95 -10.57
N GLN A 53 -5.52 -5.26 -10.45
CA GLN A 53 -6.07 -6.26 -11.38
C GLN A 53 -7.60 -6.36 -11.35
N SER A 54 -8.24 -5.94 -10.25
CA SER A 54 -9.70 -5.87 -10.16
C SER A 54 -10.29 -4.64 -10.86
N LEU A 55 -9.46 -3.66 -11.23
CA LEU A 55 -9.87 -2.46 -11.95
C LEU A 55 -9.72 -2.69 -13.46
N THR A 56 -10.72 -2.29 -14.24
CA THR A 56 -10.68 -2.33 -15.70
C THR A 56 -9.84 -1.17 -16.25
N LEU A 57 -8.52 -1.29 -16.14
CA LEU A 57 -7.55 -0.28 -16.56
C LEU A 57 -6.68 -0.78 -17.70
N THR A 58 -6.11 0.14 -18.48
CA THR A 58 -5.09 -0.23 -19.47
C THR A 58 -3.83 -0.75 -18.76
N PRO A 59 -2.99 -1.56 -19.42
CA PRO A 59 -1.76 -2.07 -18.82
C PRO A 59 -0.82 -0.96 -18.32
N ALA A 60 -0.71 0.14 -19.08
CA ALA A 60 0.12 1.28 -18.70
C ALA A 60 -0.39 1.97 -17.43
N VAL A 61 -1.69 2.26 -17.35
CA VAL A 61 -2.30 2.88 -16.16
C VAL A 61 -2.21 1.94 -14.96
N SER A 62 -2.43 0.65 -15.15
CA SER A 62 -2.28 -0.37 -14.10
C SER A 62 -0.87 -0.39 -13.52
N ALA A 63 0.16 -0.31 -14.37
CA ALA A 63 1.55 -0.31 -13.93
C ALA A 63 1.87 0.95 -13.10
N VAL A 64 1.40 2.12 -13.55
CA VAL A 64 1.58 3.38 -12.82
C VAL A 64 0.88 3.34 -11.47
N MET A 65 -0.42 3.01 -11.46
CA MET A 65 -1.23 2.97 -10.23
C MET A 65 -0.67 1.97 -9.21
N LYS A 66 -0.25 0.78 -9.65
CA LYS A 66 0.40 -0.20 -8.76
C LYS A 66 1.64 0.38 -8.11
N LYS A 67 2.50 1.04 -8.88
CA LYS A 67 3.75 1.64 -8.39
C LYS A 67 3.47 2.78 -7.41
N GLU A 68 2.49 3.62 -7.71
CA GLU A 68 2.10 4.75 -6.85
C GLU A 68 1.53 4.27 -5.52
N VAL A 69 0.63 3.28 -5.53
CA VAL A 69 0.09 2.69 -4.30
C VAL A 69 1.21 2.11 -3.45
N ALA A 70 2.08 1.28 -4.03
CA ALA A 70 3.16 0.63 -3.28
C ALA A 70 4.13 1.66 -2.69
N ALA A 71 4.51 2.67 -3.48
CA ALA A 71 5.41 3.73 -3.03
C ALA A 71 4.78 4.58 -1.91
N HIS A 72 3.51 4.96 -2.05
CA HIS A 72 2.79 5.75 -1.05
C HIS A 72 2.68 4.99 0.28
N VAL A 73 2.24 3.74 0.24
CA VAL A 73 2.06 2.90 1.45
C VAL A 73 3.41 2.69 2.14
N LEU A 74 4.46 2.32 1.39
CA LEU A 74 5.78 2.13 1.97
C LEU A 74 6.33 3.42 2.61
N TYR A 75 6.15 4.56 1.94
CA TYR A 75 6.55 5.86 2.47
C TYR A 75 5.88 6.17 3.81
N LYS A 76 4.57 5.90 3.93
CA LYS A 76 3.81 6.11 5.16
C LYS A 76 4.23 5.15 6.28
N LEU A 77 4.60 3.92 5.95
CA LEU A 77 4.99 2.89 6.93
C LEU A 77 6.43 3.02 7.45
N LYS A 78 7.33 3.70 6.72
CA LYS A 78 8.73 3.94 7.15
C LYS A 78 8.86 4.38 8.61
N PRO A 79 8.15 5.43 9.09
CA PRO A 79 8.21 5.81 10.50
C PRO A 79 7.73 4.67 11.42
N VAL A 80 6.64 3.99 11.10
CA VAL A 80 6.08 2.91 11.94
C VAL A 80 7.06 1.76 12.10
N MET A 81 7.68 1.33 10.99
CA MET A 81 8.68 0.27 10.98
C MET A 81 9.90 0.62 11.85
N LYS A 82 10.33 1.89 11.84
CA LYS A 82 11.44 2.38 12.66
C LYS A 82 11.11 2.37 14.16
N HIS A 83 9.88 2.72 14.54
CA HIS A 83 9.46 2.76 15.95
C HIS A 83 9.21 1.36 16.53
N GLN A 84 8.71 0.42 15.73
CA GLN A 84 8.31 -0.92 16.21
C GLN A 84 9.38 -2.00 16.06
N ILE A 85 10.63 -1.63 15.72
CA ILE A 85 11.79 -2.53 15.59
C ILE A 85 11.48 -3.67 14.61
N VAL A 86 11.10 -3.31 13.39
CA VAL A 86 10.96 -4.28 12.29
C VAL A 86 12.34 -4.79 11.90
N PHE A 87 12.49 -6.12 11.80
CA PHE A 87 13.75 -6.76 11.45
C PHE A 87 14.09 -6.54 9.97
N GLN A 88 15.36 -6.27 9.71
CA GLN A 88 15.94 -6.17 8.38
C GLN A 88 16.86 -7.37 8.15
N ILE A 89 16.75 -8.01 6.99
CA ILE A 89 17.69 -9.06 6.60
C ILE A 89 19.01 -8.36 6.27
N ALA A 90 20.09 -8.72 6.96
CA ALA A 90 21.43 -8.27 6.60
C ALA A 90 21.76 -8.79 5.19
N LYS A 91 21.97 -7.87 4.25
CA LYS A 91 22.44 -8.18 2.90
C LYS A 91 23.95 -8.35 2.88
#